data_AF-D4J966-F1
#
_entry.id   AF-D4J966-F1
#
_cell.length_a   1.000
_cell.length_b   1.000
_cell.length_c   1.000
_cell.angle_alpha   90.00
_cell.angle_beta   90.00
_cell.angle_gamma   90.00
#
_symmetry.space_group_name_H-M   'P 1'
#
loop_
_entity.id
_entity.type
_entity.pdbx_description
1 polymer ?
#
loop_
_entity_poly.entity_id
_entity_poly.type
_entity_poly.pdbx_seq_one_letter_code
_entity_poly.pdbx_strand_id
1 'polypeptide(L)'
;MTIDDKHPLFDCKTTDINRMVRETSASELFLSALWQVQSILAATPNRLEKIDHFLDELANSKNLLEQKNNEIAALRKENEVSKATIVSLNKKISAQDEKIKNFDKNVAVEGAVSERDETIRQLERSVENLKKELEKEKEKSRKATEEKPINMSLPVADTKVTRKIDVTKKYLFVVCHDLMKTKLQTWFPNSVISEGKDIRPSANYYMTVFITKNLSHSEYNRIKPMCINNHIPMANCNVVNFERICETIRQCEDEYKLI
;
A
#
# COMPACT_ATOMS: atom_id res chain seq x y z
N MET A 1 -12.39 73.42 33.40
CA MET A 1 -11.62 74.67 33.50
C MET A 1 -12.26 75.66 32.56
N THR A 2 -12.94 76.64 33.15
CA THR A 2 -13.58 77.78 32.51
C THR A 2 -12.54 78.80 32.09
N ILE A 3 -12.55 79.24 30.83
CA ILE A 3 -12.19 80.61 30.45
C ILE A 3 -13.16 81.05 29.34
N ASP A 4 -13.85 82.15 29.63
CA ASP A 4 -14.80 82.88 28.78
C ASP A 4 -14.17 83.39 27.48
N ASP A 5 -14.65 82.94 26.33
CA ASP A 5 -14.44 83.64 25.05
C ASP A 5 -15.50 84.76 24.92
N LYS A 6 -15.27 85.85 25.64
CA LYS A 6 -15.85 87.14 25.26
C LYS A 6 -15.13 87.63 24.02
N HIS A 7 -15.70 87.38 22.85
CA HIS A 7 -15.36 88.09 21.63
C HIS A 7 -15.41 89.61 21.89
N PRO A 8 -14.27 90.34 21.81
CA PRO A 8 -14.35 91.75 21.50
C PRO A 8 -14.63 91.80 19.99
N LEU A 9 -15.82 92.30 19.62
CA LEU A 9 -15.99 92.91 18.31
C LEU A 9 -14.91 93.99 18.20
N PHE A 10 -13.80 93.68 17.53
CA PHE A 10 -12.89 94.70 17.04
C PHE A 10 -13.62 95.41 15.92
N ASP A 11 -14.35 96.44 16.32
CA ASP A 11 -14.87 97.49 15.46
C ASP A 11 -13.66 98.32 14.98
N CYS A 12 -12.85 97.70 14.11
CA CYS A 12 -11.72 98.33 13.47
C CYS A 12 -12.30 99.30 12.44
N LYS A 13 -12.59 100.52 12.89
CA LYS A 13 -12.90 101.64 12.02
C LYS A 13 -11.84 101.67 10.94
N THR A 14 -12.28 101.62 9.69
CA THR A 14 -11.50 101.62 8.44
C THR A 14 -10.46 102.76 8.36
N THR A 15 -10.45 103.69 9.31
CA THR A 15 -9.52 104.80 9.48
C THR A 15 -8.15 104.42 10.03
N ASP A 16 -7.98 103.39 10.85
CA ASP A 16 -6.66 103.07 11.44
C ASP A 16 -5.73 102.30 10.49
N ILE A 17 -6.27 101.44 9.62
CA ILE A 17 -5.49 100.80 8.54
C ILE A 17 -4.97 101.88 7.57
N ASN A 18 -5.79 102.87 7.26
CA ASN A 18 -5.41 103.97 6.36
C ASN A 18 -4.38 104.94 6.96
N ARG A 19 -4.20 104.97 8.29
CA ARG A 19 -3.17 105.79 8.96
C ARG A 19 -1.84 105.04 9.05
N MET A 20 -1.88 103.76 9.40
CA MET A 20 -0.69 102.91 9.47
C MET A 20 0.00 102.75 8.10
N VAL A 21 -0.79 102.71 7.03
CA VAL A 21 -0.30 102.70 5.63
C VAL A 21 0.35 104.03 5.22
N ARG A 22 0.02 105.16 5.87
CA ARG A 22 0.64 106.46 5.58
C ARG A 22 1.95 106.69 6.34
N GLU A 23 2.16 106.02 7.47
CA GLU A 23 3.34 106.19 8.32
C GLU A 23 4.42 105.11 8.08
N THR A 24 4.07 103.98 7.46
CA THR A 24 5.04 102.94 7.10
C THR A 24 5.71 103.31 5.77
N SER A 25 7.03 103.43 5.75
CA SER A 25 7.76 103.76 4.52
C SER A 25 7.59 102.64 3.50
N ALA A 26 7.49 102.98 2.20
CA ALA A 26 7.39 101.98 1.13
C ALA A 26 8.55 100.97 1.17
N SER A 27 9.71 101.38 1.68
CA SER A 27 10.87 100.53 1.95
C SER A 27 10.61 99.46 3.01
N GLU A 28 9.92 99.75 4.11
CA GLU A 28 9.63 98.77 5.17
C GLU A 28 8.60 97.74 4.70
N LEU A 29 7.59 98.17 3.95
CA LEU A 29 6.63 97.26 3.31
C LEU A 29 7.32 96.35 2.29
N PHE A 30 8.24 96.90 1.49
CA PHE A 30 9.02 96.14 0.53
C PHE A 30 9.93 95.12 1.22
N LEU A 31 10.65 95.51 2.27
CA LEU A 31 11.51 94.61 3.05
C LEU A 31 10.72 93.51 3.77
N SER A 32 9.55 93.83 4.31
CA SER A 32 8.65 92.85 4.92
C SER A 32 8.16 91.81 3.89
N ALA A 33 7.75 92.27 2.70
CA ALA A 33 7.38 91.38 1.60
C ALA A 33 8.56 90.51 1.14
N LEU A 34 9.77 91.07 1.05
CA LEU A 34 10.98 90.33 0.69
C LEU A 34 11.31 89.24 1.72
N TRP A 35 11.17 89.55 3.01
CA TRP A 35 11.42 88.59 4.08
C TRP A 35 10.38 87.46 4.09
N GLN A 36 9.11 87.76 3.81
CA GLN A 36 8.06 86.73 3.65
C GLN A 36 8.36 85.82 2.45
N VAL A 37 8.72 86.40 1.31
CA VAL A 37 9.09 85.64 0.10
C VAL A 37 10.30 84.75 0.37
N GLN A 38 11.33 85.26 1.05
CA GLN A 38 12.53 84.50 1.39
C GLN A 38 12.24 83.37 2.39
N SER A 39 11.34 83.60 3.37
CA SER A 39 10.90 82.58 4.31
C SER A 39 10.13 81.45 3.61
N ILE A 40 9.29 81.80 2.62
CA ILE A 40 8.56 80.82 1.80
C ILE A 40 9.55 80.01 0.94
N LEU A 41 10.49 80.69 0.27
CA LEU A 41 11.55 80.04 -0.53
C LEU A 41 12.39 79.09 0.33
N ALA A 42 12.75 79.47 1.55
CA ALA A 42 13.52 78.62 2.46
C ALA A 42 12.72 77.39 2.95
N ALA A 43 11.40 77.48 3.09
CA ALA A 43 10.55 76.36 3.50
C ALA A 43 10.20 75.39 2.35
N THR A 44 10.45 75.79 1.10
CA THR A 44 10.05 75.01 -0.09
C THR A 44 10.91 73.76 -0.29
N PRO A 45 12.26 73.78 -0.18
CA PRO A 45 13.10 72.58 -0.27
C PRO A 45 12.72 71.50 0.75
N ASN A 46 12.50 71.88 2.02
CA ASN A 46 12.05 70.94 3.06
C ASN A 46 10.70 70.28 2.74
N ARG A 47 9.83 70.93 1.95
CA ARG A 47 8.56 70.33 1.50
C ARG A 47 8.80 69.39 0.31
N LEU A 48 9.70 69.73 -0.61
CA LEU A 48 10.09 68.85 -1.72
C LEU A 48 10.74 67.56 -1.21
N GLU A 49 11.69 67.64 -0.28
CA GLU A 49 12.34 66.45 0.30
C GLU A 49 11.33 65.51 0.98
N LYS A 50 10.31 66.06 1.64
CA LYS A 50 9.22 65.26 2.22
C LYS A 50 8.37 64.58 1.14
N ILE A 51 8.11 65.27 0.03
CA ILE A 51 7.36 64.69 -1.10
C ILE A 51 8.17 63.56 -1.73
N ASP A 52 9.47 63.76 -1.96
CA ASP A 52 10.36 62.73 -2.52
C ASP A 52 10.43 61.50 -1.60
N HIS A 53 10.57 61.70 -0.29
CA HIS A 53 10.50 60.61 0.68
C HIS A 53 9.17 59.82 0.61
N PHE A 54 8.03 60.52 0.51
CA PHE A 54 6.74 59.83 0.37
C PHE A 54 6.60 59.10 -0.97
N LEU A 55 7.20 59.61 -2.04
CA LEU A 55 7.22 58.92 -3.34
C LEU A 55 8.06 57.64 -3.26
N ASP A 56 9.19 57.67 -2.58
CA ASP A 56 10.04 56.49 -2.35
C ASP A 56 9.33 55.44 -1.48
N GLU A 57 8.69 55.85 -0.39
CA GLU A 57 7.87 54.96 0.44
C GLU A 57 6.71 54.33 -0.35
N LEU A 58 6.04 55.12 -1.21
CA LEU A 58 4.96 54.62 -2.06
C LEU A 58 5.47 53.60 -3.08
N ALA A 59 6.64 53.86 -3.70
CA ALA A 59 7.28 52.93 -4.62
C ALA A 59 7.66 51.61 -3.92
N ASN A 60 8.23 51.70 -2.72
CA ASN A 60 8.57 50.53 -1.91
C ASN A 60 7.34 49.71 -1.51
N SER A 61 6.26 50.40 -1.09
CA SER A 61 4.99 49.76 -0.75
C SER A 61 4.36 49.06 -1.96
N LYS A 62 4.41 49.68 -3.14
CA LYS A 62 3.93 49.08 -4.39
C LYS A 62 4.70 47.81 -4.75
N ASN A 63 6.03 47.85 -4.67
CA ASN A 63 6.88 46.68 -4.95
C ASN A 63 6.58 45.52 -3.98
N LEU A 64 6.41 45.83 -2.70
CA LEU A 64 6.04 44.84 -1.68
C LEU A 64 4.67 44.23 -1.97
N LEU A 65 3.69 45.04 -2.37
CA LEU A 65 2.35 44.56 -2.73
C LEU A 65 2.39 43.61 -3.93
N GLU A 66 3.18 43.95 -4.95
CA GLU A 66 3.35 43.11 -6.14
C GLU A 66 4.01 41.77 -5.79
N GLN A 67 5.05 41.79 -4.96
CA GLN A 67 5.66 40.57 -4.43
C GLN A 67 4.64 39.70 -3.68
N LYS A 68 3.88 40.29 -2.75
CA LYS A 68 2.86 39.57 -1.98
C LYS A 68 1.76 39.00 -2.86
N ASN A 69 1.38 39.70 -3.93
CA ASN A 69 0.39 39.22 -4.87
C ASN A 69 0.89 38.01 -5.67
N ASN A 70 2.18 38.01 -6.05
CA ASN A 70 2.83 36.87 -6.68
C ASN A 70 2.91 35.64 -5.75
N GLU A 71 3.24 35.85 -4.47
CA GLU A 71 3.21 34.79 -3.44
C GLU A 71 1.80 34.21 -3.28
N ILE A 72 0.76 35.06 -3.23
CA ILE A 72 -0.64 34.60 -3.16
C ILE A 72 -1.02 33.79 -4.41
N ALA A 73 -0.61 34.21 -5.60
CA ALA A 73 -0.88 33.47 -6.82
C ALA A 73 -0.21 32.09 -6.82
N ALA A 74 1.03 31.99 -6.33
CA ALA A 74 1.73 30.72 -6.16
C ALA A 74 1.02 29.80 -5.16
N LEU A 75 0.65 30.32 -3.99
CA LEU A 75 -0.09 29.57 -2.97
C LEU A 75 -1.46 29.08 -3.47
N ARG A 76 -2.17 29.89 -4.27
CA ARG A 76 -3.43 29.47 -4.89
C ARG A 76 -3.22 28.28 -5.83
N LYS A 77 -2.17 28.31 -6.65
CA LYS A 77 -1.84 27.20 -7.56
C LYS A 77 -1.50 25.92 -6.79
N GLU A 78 -0.72 26.02 -5.73
CA GLU A 78 -0.37 24.89 -4.86
C GLU A 78 -1.61 24.30 -4.16
N ASN A 79 -2.53 25.16 -3.72
CA ASN A 79 -3.78 24.74 -3.09
C ASN A 79 -4.68 23.98 -4.08
N GLU A 80 -4.79 24.43 -5.33
CA GLU A 80 -5.55 23.70 -6.36
C GLU A 80 -4.95 22.32 -6.66
N VAL A 81 -3.61 22.20 -6.72
CA VAL A 81 -2.93 20.91 -6.86
C VAL A 81 -3.19 20.00 -5.65
N SER A 82 -3.17 20.56 -4.45
CA SER A 82 -3.45 19.83 -3.20
C SER A 82 -4.90 19.32 -3.17
N LYS A 83 -5.88 20.15 -3.54
CA LYS A 83 -7.29 19.75 -3.66
C LYS A 83 -7.49 18.62 -4.67
N ALA A 84 -6.88 18.73 -5.85
CA ALA A 84 -6.93 17.67 -6.86
C ALA A 84 -6.36 16.35 -6.33
N THR A 85 -5.30 16.42 -5.55
CA THR A 85 -4.65 15.26 -4.93
C THR A 85 -5.54 14.63 -3.86
N ILE A 86 -6.18 15.43 -3.01
CA ILE A 86 -7.15 14.97 -2.01
C ILE A 86 -8.33 14.25 -2.68
N VAL A 87 -8.88 14.80 -3.77
CA VAL A 87 -9.97 14.16 -4.53
C VAL A 87 -9.52 12.80 -5.10
N SER A 88 -8.31 12.72 -5.64
CA SER A 88 -7.74 11.47 -6.15
C SER A 88 -7.57 10.42 -5.05
N LEU A 89 -7.06 10.81 -3.89
CA LEU A 89 -6.91 9.91 -2.73
C LEU A 89 -8.26 9.43 -2.20
N ASN A 90 -9.25 10.30 -2.07
CA ASN A 90 -10.60 9.91 -1.64
C ASN A 90 -11.25 8.89 -2.59
N LYS A 91 -11.04 9.03 -3.91
CA LYS A 91 -11.50 8.01 -4.87
C LYS A 91 -10.82 6.66 -4.64
N LYS A 92 -9.52 6.65 -4.33
CA LYS A 92 -8.79 5.39 -4.03
C LYS A 92 -9.26 4.75 -2.73
N ILE A 93 -9.51 5.55 -1.68
CA ILE A 93 -10.04 5.08 -0.40
C ILE A 93 -11.42 4.45 -0.62
N SER A 94 -12.34 5.15 -1.29
CA SER A 94 -13.67 4.61 -1.59
C SER A 94 -13.61 3.30 -2.39
N ALA A 95 -12.70 3.19 -3.36
CA ALA A 95 -12.48 1.95 -4.09
C ALA A 95 -11.91 0.81 -3.23
N GLN A 96 -11.11 1.12 -2.20
CA GLN A 96 -10.62 0.14 -1.23
C GLN A 96 -11.72 -0.29 -0.26
N ASP A 97 -12.54 0.64 0.23
CA ASP A 97 -13.67 0.32 1.12
C ASP A 97 -14.66 -0.64 0.45
N GLU A 98 -14.95 -0.44 -0.83
CA GLU A 98 -15.80 -1.37 -1.59
C GLU A 98 -15.15 -2.75 -1.76
N LYS A 99 -13.82 -2.83 -1.88
CA LYS A 99 -13.11 -4.11 -1.86
C LYS A 99 -13.22 -4.78 -0.50
N ILE A 100 -13.02 -4.04 0.59
CA ILE A 100 -13.11 -4.56 1.96
C ILE A 100 -14.51 -5.12 2.23
N LYS A 101 -15.57 -4.36 1.90
CA LYS A 101 -16.96 -4.86 2.03
C LYS A 101 -17.21 -6.14 1.24
N ASN A 102 -16.63 -6.27 0.04
CA ASN A 102 -16.74 -7.49 -0.75
C ASN A 102 -15.93 -8.66 -0.17
N PHE A 103 -14.78 -8.39 0.45
CA PHE A 103 -14.05 -9.39 1.21
C PHE A 103 -14.84 -9.85 2.43
N ASP A 104 -15.44 -8.94 3.21
CA ASP A 104 -16.25 -9.31 4.38
C ASP A 104 -17.45 -10.18 4.00
N LYS A 105 -18.09 -9.94 2.85
CA LYS A 105 -19.15 -10.82 2.33
C LYS A 105 -18.64 -12.21 1.96
N ASN A 106 -17.41 -12.33 1.46
CA ASN A 106 -16.77 -13.61 1.17
C ASN A 106 -16.24 -14.32 2.45
N VAL A 107 -16.11 -13.59 3.56
CA VAL A 107 -15.74 -14.10 4.89
C VAL A 107 -16.97 -14.58 5.69
N ALA A 108 -18.14 -14.73 5.05
CA ALA A 108 -19.27 -15.54 5.55
C ALA A 108 -18.95 -17.06 5.60
N VAL A 109 -17.73 -17.38 6.04
CA VAL A 109 -17.14 -18.71 6.23
C VAL A 109 -17.76 -19.38 7.46
N GLU A 110 -18.39 -18.63 8.38
CA GLU A 110 -19.04 -19.20 9.58
C GLU A 110 -20.14 -20.21 9.22
N GLY A 111 -20.96 -19.94 8.20
CA GLY A 111 -21.97 -20.89 7.73
C GLY A 111 -21.36 -22.16 7.13
N ALA A 112 -20.37 -21.98 6.24
CA ALA A 112 -19.68 -23.10 5.58
C ALA A 112 -18.82 -23.93 6.55
N VAL A 113 -18.28 -23.33 7.61
CA VAL A 113 -17.58 -24.02 8.69
C VAL A 113 -18.58 -24.80 9.54
N SER A 114 -19.71 -24.20 9.91
CA SER A 114 -20.75 -24.89 10.68
C SER A 114 -21.32 -26.11 9.94
N GLU A 115 -21.54 -26.01 8.62
CA GLU A 115 -21.98 -27.15 7.80
C GLU A 115 -20.91 -28.26 7.71
N ARG A 116 -19.64 -27.87 7.60
CA ARG A 116 -18.52 -28.81 7.60
C ARG A 116 -18.35 -29.50 8.95
N ASP A 117 -18.51 -28.79 10.06
CA ASP A 117 -18.41 -29.34 11.40
C ASP A 117 -19.53 -30.37 11.68
N GLU A 118 -20.76 -30.11 11.22
CA GLU A 118 -21.83 -31.10 11.34
C GLU A 118 -21.58 -32.33 10.46
N THR A 119 -21.03 -32.12 9.25
CA THR A 119 -20.62 -33.23 8.37
C THR A 119 -19.53 -34.09 9.01
N ILE A 120 -18.54 -33.46 9.65
CA ILE A 120 -17.48 -34.16 10.39
C ILE A 120 -18.08 -35.01 11.51
N ARG A 121 -18.98 -34.44 12.33
CA ARG A 121 -19.64 -35.19 13.42
C ARG A 121 -20.45 -36.38 12.91
N GLN A 122 -21.11 -36.25 11.76
CA GLN A 122 -21.86 -37.36 11.15
C GLN A 122 -20.93 -38.47 10.64
N LEU A 123 -19.80 -38.10 10.05
CA LEU A 123 -18.77 -39.05 9.62
C LEU A 123 -18.13 -39.76 10.81
N GLU A 124 -17.80 -39.04 11.89
CA GLU A 124 -17.28 -39.62 13.13
C GLU A 124 -18.24 -40.66 13.73
N ARG A 125 -19.54 -40.33 13.81
CA ARG A 125 -20.58 -41.28 14.26
C ARG A 125 -20.65 -42.52 13.36
N SER A 126 -20.53 -42.35 12.05
CA SER A 126 -20.57 -43.45 11.09
C SER A 126 -19.34 -44.35 11.22
N VAL A 127 -18.14 -43.76 11.37
CA VAL A 127 -16.89 -44.49 11.59
C VAL A 127 -16.95 -45.29 12.89
N GLU A 128 -17.48 -44.70 13.97
CA GLU A 128 -17.62 -45.41 15.25
C GLU A 128 -18.59 -46.59 15.16
N ASN A 129 -19.70 -46.43 14.43
CA ASN A 129 -20.63 -47.53 14.18
C ASN A 129 -19.99 -48.65 13.35
N LEU A 130 -19.28 -48.31 12.28
CA LEU A 130 -18.55 -49.29 11.46
C LEU A 130 -17.46 -50.01 12.25
N LYS A 131 -16.76 -49.33 13.16
CA LYS A 131 -15.80 -49.97 14.07
C LYS A 131 -16.49 -50.99 14.98
N LYS A 132 -17.64 -50.64 15.55
CA LYS A 132 -18.43 -51.56 16.39
C LYS A 132 -18.93 -52.76 15.60
N GLU A 133 -19.38 -52.56 14.37
CA GLU A 133 -19.79 -53.65 13.49
C GLU A 133 -18.61 -54.56 13.12
N LEU A 134 -17.46 -53.97 12.79
CA LEU A 134 -16.23 -54.72 12.49
C LEU A 134 -15.78 -55.55 13.69
N GLU A 135 -15.81 -55.01 14.91
CA GLU A 135 -15.46 -55.77 16.12
C GLU A 135 -16.46 -56.89 16.41
N LYS A 136 -17.76 -56.65 16.22
CA LYS A 136 -18.78 -57.71 16.30
C LYS A 136 -18.54 -58.82 15.27
N GLU A 137 -18.17 -58.46 14.05
CA GLU A 137 -17.95 -59.42 12.96
C GLU A 137 -16.63 -60.19 13.13
N LYS A 138 -15.57 -59.55 13.64
CA LYS A 138 -14.34 -60.22 14.06
C LYS A 138 -14.60 -61.22 15.19
N GLU A 139 -15.41 -60.85 16.18
CA GLU A 139 -15.73 -61.74 17.30
C GLU A 139 -16.57 -62.94 16.84
N LYS A 140 -17.53 -62.74 15.93
CA LYS A 140 -18.26 -63.85 15.28
C LYS A 140 -17.32 -64.75 14.47
N SER A 141 -16.41 -64.16 13.69
CA SER A 141 -15.44 -64.90 12.89
C SER A 141 -14.48 -65.71 13.77
N ARG A 142 -14.03 -65.13 14.89
CA ARG A 142 -13.19 -65.81 15.88
C ARG A 142 -13.90 -67.02 16.49
N LYS A 143 -15.17 -66.87 16.89
CA LYS A 143 -16.03 -67.98 17.37
C LYS A 143 -16.29 -69.03 16.30
N ALA A 144 -16.48 -68.63 15.03
CA ALA A 144 -16.65 -69.56 13.91
C ALA A 144 -15.37 -70.32 13.54
N THR A 145 -14.20 -69.76 13.83
CA THR A 145 -12.88 -70.40 13.59
C THR A 145 -12.57 -71.46 14.66
N GLU A 146 -13.15 -71.35 15.86
CA GLU A 146 -13.01 -72.35 16.93
C GLU A 146 -13.84 -73.63 16.68
N GLU A 147 -14.80 -73.64 15.76
CA GLU A 147 -15.75 -74.78 15.56
C GLU A 147 -15.55 -75.63 14.28
N LYS A 148 -14.58 -75.36 13.38
CA LYS A 148 -14.27 -76.28 12.26
C LYS A 148 -12.79 -76.28 11.86
N PRO A 149 -12.12 -77.44 11.69
CA PRO A 149 -10.83 -77.51 11.04
C PRO A 149 -11.06 -77.45 9.53
N ILE A 150 -10.86 -76.28 8.91
CA ILE A 150 -10.88 -76.16 7.45
C ILE A 150 -9.44 -76.05 6.96
N ASN A 151 -8.98 -77.19 6.45
CA ASN A 151 -7.92 -77.30 5.47
C ASN A 151 -8.37 -76.58 4.20
N MET A 152 -7.78 -75.45 3.82
CA MET A 152 -7.84 -74.95 2.45
C MET A 152 -6.68 -74.00 2.14
N SER A 153 -5.93 -74.37 1.11
CA SER A 153 -4.90 -73.58 0.46
C SER A 153 -5.46 -72.29 -0.14
N LEU A 154 -4.80 -71.17 0.12
CA LEU A 154 -5.02 -69.89 -0.56
C LEU A 154 -4.33 -69.90 -1.95
N PRO A 155 -5.01 -69.49 -3.04
CA PRO A 155 -4.34 -69.10 -4.26
C PRO A 155 -3.72 -67.71 -4.04
N VAL A 156 -2.39 -67.64 -4.11
CA VAL A 156 -1.61 -66.40 -4.04
C VAL A 156 -1.88 -65.62 -5.32
N ALA A 157 -2.63 -64.52 -5.20
CA ALA A 157 -2.80 -63.56 -6.28
C ALA A 157 -1.49 -62.81 -6.54
N ASP A 158 -1.18 -62.65 -7.81
CA ASP A 158 0.04 -62.08 -8.37
C ASP A 158 0.52 -60.80 -7.68
N THR A 159 1.73 -60.87 -7.15
CA THR A 159 2.49 -59.71 -6.66
C THR A 159 2.93 -58.88 -7.87
N LYS A 160 2.18 -57.81 -8.16
CA LYS A 160 2.66 -56.73 -9.06
C LYS A 160 4.00 -56.22 -8.54
N VAL A 161 5.07 -56.54 -9.26
CA VAL A 161 6.43 -56.11 -9.01
C VAL A 161 6.47 -54.58 -8.94
N THR A 162 6.54 -54.03 -7.72
CA THR A 162 6.71 -52.60 -7.50
C THR A 162 8.16 -52.23 -7.74
N ARG A 163 8.47 -51.66 -8.91
CA ARG A 163 9.78 -51.03 -9.15
C ARG A 163 9.99 -49.92 -8.10
N LYS A 164 11.04 -50.05 -7.29
CA LYS A 164 11.43 -49.04 -6.29
C LYS A 164 11.99 -47.81 -7.02
N ILE A 165 11.58 -46.62 -6.57
CA ILE A 165 12.08 -45.35 -7.12
C ILE A 165 13.45 -45.08 -6.53
N ASP A 166 14.32 -44.50 -7.35
CA ASP A 166 15.62 -44.05 -6.90
C ASP A 166 15.53 -42.67 -6.23
N VAL A 167 15.40 -42.67 -4.90
CA VAL A 167 15.32 -41.46 -4.06
C VAL A 167 16.64 -40.67 -3.98
N THR A 168 17.74 -41.20 -4.53
CA THR A 168 19.06 -40.56 -4.47
C THR A 168 19.33 -39.58 -5.62
N LYS A 169 18.43 -39.51 -6.60
CA LYS A 169 18.55 -38.57 -7.72
C LYS A 169 18.30 -37.12 -7.27
N LYS A 170 18.78 -36.17 -8.08
CA LYS A 170 18.64 -34.74 -7.80
C LYS A 170 17.25 -34.24 -8.20
N TYR A 171 16.30 -34.30 -7.26
CA TYR A 171 14.94 -33.79 -7.42
C TYR A 171 14.86 -32.31 -7.04
N LEU A 172 14.05 -31.53 -7.76
CA LEU A 172 13.70 -30.15 -7.39
C LEU A 172 12.27 -30.13 -6.84
N PHE A 173 12.10 -29.87 -5.54
CA PHE A 173 10.77 -29.68 -4.94
C PHE A 173 10.45 -28.19 -4.83
N VAL A 174 9.28 -27.81 -5.35
CA VAL A 174 8.77 -26.45 -5.24
C VAL A 174 7.66 -26.42 -4.19
N VAL A 175 7.92 -25.75 -3.06
CA VAL A 175 7.04 -25.71 -1.87
C VAL A 175 7.07 -24.33 -1.21
N CYS A 176 5.98 -23.97 -0.51
CA CYS A 176 5.83 -22.66 0.14
C CYS A 176 6.13 -22.65 1.66
N HIS A 177 6.31 -23.81 2.32
CA HIS A 177 6.45 -23.87 3.79
C HIS A 177 7.73 -24.57 4.27
N ASP A 178 8.45 -23.92 5.19
CA ASP A 178 9.70 -24.39 5.83
C ASP A 178 9.57 -25.75 6.53
N LEU A 179 8.44 -26.02 7.19
CA LEU A 179 8.19 -27.29 7.88
C LEU A 179 8.20 -28.51 6.95
N MET A 180 7.95 -28.30 5.66
CA MET A 180 7.95 -29.38 4.66
C MET A 180 9.33 -29.63 4.08
N LYS A 181 10.23 -28.64 4.17
CA LYS A 181 11.61 -28.71 3.69
C LYS A 181 12.37 -29.82 4.40
N THR A 182 12.32 -29.83 5.73
CA THR A 182 13.01 -30.83 6.55
C THR A 182 12.51 -32.24 6.27
N LYS A 183 11.19 -32.44 6.14
CA LYS A 183 10.60 -33.75 5.86
C LYS A 183 10.98 -34.29 4.48
N LEU A 184 10.95 -33.42 3.46
CA LEU A 184 11.30 -33.81 2.09
C LEU A 184 12.81 -34.08 1.95
N GLN A 185 13.67 -33.34 2.66
CA GLN A 185 15.11 -33.62 2.71
C GLN A 185 15.41 -34.95 3.41
N THR A 186 14.64 -35.35 4.43
CA THR A 186 14.77 -36.68 5.04
C THR A 186 14.44 -37.80 4.04
N TRP A 187 13.42 -37.60 3.20
CA TRP A 187 12.98 -38.60 2.22
C TRP A 187 13.81 -38.61 0.92
N PHE A 188 14.30 -37.44 0.50
CA PHE A 188 15.08 -37.24 -0.71
C PHE A 188 16.35 -36.44 -0.37
N PRO A 189 17.43 -37.12 0.05
CA PRO A 189 18.63 -36.49 0.60
C PRO A 189 19.33 -35.53 -0.37
N ASN A 190 19.27 -35.81 -1.67
CA ASN A 190 19.92 -35.02 -2.73
C ASN A 190 18.95 -34.00 -3.38
N SER A 191 17.81 -33.73 -2.75
CA SER A 191 16.82 -32.82 -3.30
C SER A 191 17.12 -31.35 -3.00
N VAL A 192 16.81 -30.51 -3.98
CA VAL A 192 16.81 -29.06 -3.82
C VAL A 192 15.38 -28.62 -3.59
N ILE A 193 15.15 -27.88 -2.51
CA ILE A 193 13.82 -27.40 -2.13
C ILE A 193 13.83 -25.88 -2.23
N SER A 194 12.83 -25.32 -2.90
CA SER A 194 12.78 -23.87 -3.06
C SER A 194 11.40 -23.25 -2.87
N GLU A 195 11.45 -22.08 -2.26
CA GLU A 195 10.35 -21.18 -1.89
C GLU A 195 10.18 -20.07 -2.95
N GLY A 196 10.00 -20.47 -4.20
CA GLY A 196 9.38 -19.62 -5.22
C GLY A 196 10.10 -18.32 -5.65
N LYS A 197 11.23 -17.90 -5.06
CA LYS A 197 11.88 -16.62 -5.39
C LYS A 197 13.19 -16.75 -6.18
N ASP A 198 14.05 -17.72 -5.89
CA ASP A 198 15.42 -17.79 -6.48
C ASP A 198 15.74 -19.04 -7.31
N ILE A 199 14.75 -19.71 -7.89
CA ILE A 199 15.00 -20.92 -8.70
C ILE A 199 15.46 -20.54 -10.10
N ARG A 200 16.69 -20.92 -10.42
CA ARG A 200 17.12 -21.17 -11.80
C ARG A 200 17.17 -22.68 -12.01
N PRO A 201 16.21 -23.28 -12.71
CA PRO A 201 16.30 -24.70 -13.05
C PRO A 201 17.57 -24.91 -13.89
N SER A 202 18.57 -25.58 -13.32
CA SER A 202 19.73 -26.05 -14.07
C SER A 202 19.35 -27.33 -14.82
N ALA A 203 19.95 -27.59 -15.98
CA ALA A 203 19.75 -28.85 -16.72
C ALA A 203 20.15 -30.13 -15.94
N ASN A 204 20.76 -30.00 -14.77
CA ASN A 204 21.21 -31.13 -13.93
C ASN A 204 20.14 -31.63 -12.93
N TYR A 205 18.89 -31.19 -13.02
CA TYR A 205 17.80 -31.75 -12.23
C TYR A 205 17.19 -32.95 -12.95
N TYR A 206 17.03 -34.06 -12.24
CA TYR A 206 16.41 -35.26 -12.79
C TYR A 206 14.91 -35.05 -13.05
N MET A 207 14.23 -34.42 -12.10
CA MET A 207 12.81 -34.09 -12.22
C MET A 207 12.41 -32.95 -11.27
N THR A 208 11.45 -32.15 -11.69
CA THR A 208 10.81 -31.13 -10.85
C THR A 208 9.47 -31.65 -10.34
N VAL A 209 9.26 -31.59 -9.02
CA VAL A 209 8.02 -32.00 -8.36
C VAL A 209 7.34 -30.77 -7.77
N PHE A 210 6.16 -30.45 -8.30
CA PHE A 210 5.31 -29.36 -7.82
C PHE A 210 4.34 -29.88 -6.77
N ILE A 211 4.42 -29.36 -5.55
CA ILE A 211 3.43 -29.64 -4.51
C ILE A 211 2.29 -28.64 -4.65
N THR A 212 1.32 -28.96 -5.51
CA THR A 212 0.27 -28.02 -5.95
C THR A 212 -0.66 -27.56 -4.83
N LYS A 213 -0.79 -28.32 -3.74
CA LYS A 213 -1.60 -27.94 -2.57
C LYS A 213 -1.16 -26.62 -1.93
N ASN A 214 0.15 -26.37 -1.94
CA ASN A 214 0.75 -25.26 -1.21
C ASN A 214 1.49 -24.30 -2.14
N LEU A 215 1.35 -24.48 -3.46
CA LEU A 215 2.05 -23.67 -4.45
C LEU A 215 1.12 -22.59 -4.99
N SER A 216 1.56 -21.34 -5.05
CA SER A 216 0.77 -20.29 -5.68
C SER A 216 0.73 -20.45 -7.20
N HIS A 217 -0.37 -20.05 -7.83
CA HIS A 217 -0.48 -20.05 -9.31
C HIS A 217 0.60 -19.19 -9.97
N SER A 218 1.03 -18.10 -9.32
CA SER A 218 2.10 -17.24 -9.82
C SER A 218 3.44 -17.97 -9.88
N GLU A 219 3.81 -18.71 -8.83
CA GLU A 219 5.06 -19.48 -8.77
C GLU A 219 5.06 -20.63 -9.78
N TYR A 220 3.93 -21.34 -9.88
CA TYR A 220 3.77 -22.42 -10.86
C TYR A 220 3.98 -21.92 -12.29
N ASN A 221 3.32 -20.82 -12.66
CA ASN A 221 3.42 -20.22 -14.00
C ASN A 221 4.80 -19.61 -14.29
N ARG A 222 5.57 -19.29 -13.24
CA ARG A 222 6.95 -18.79 -13.38
C ARG A 222 7.94 -19.92 -13.67
N ILE A 223 7.79 -21.06 -12.99
CA ILE A 223 8.76 -22.17 -13.03
C ILE A 223 8.45 -23.14 -14.18
N LYS A 224 7.17 -23.39 -14.48
CA LYS A 224 6.74 -24.31 -15.54
C LYS A 224 7.39 -24.02 -16.92
N PRO A 225 7.40 -22.77 -17.43
CA PRO A 225 8.07 -22.47 -18.70
C PRO A 225 9.57 -22.76 -18.66
N MET A 226 10.23 -22.56 -17.52
CA MET A 226 11.66 -22.83 -17.36
C MET A 226 11.96 -24.33 -17.38
N CYS A 227 11.10 -25.17 -16.80
CA CYS A 227 11.27 -26.63 -16.87
C CYS A 227 11.06 -27.15 -18.30
N ILE A 228 10.07 -26.60 -19.02
CA ILE A 228 9.82 -26.93 -20.43
C ILE A 228 11.02 -26.56 -21.30
N ASN A 229 11.54 -25.34 -21.16
CA ASN A 229 12.69 -24.86 -21.95
C ASN A 229 13.99 -25.65 -21.70
N ASN A 230 14.15 -26.23 -20.50
CA ASN A 230 15.31 -27.03 -20.12
C ASN A 230 15.10 -28.54 -20.26
N HIS A 231 13.96 -29.00 -20.83
CA HIS A 231 13.60 -30.42 -20.96
C HIS A 231 13.63 -31.20 -19.64
N ILE A 232 13.25 -30.57 -18.53
CA ILE A 232 13.20 -31.22 -17.21
C ILE A 232 11.79 -31.80 -17.00
N PRO A 233 11.66 -33.11 -16.72
CA PRO A 233 10.37 -33.72 -16.40
C PRO A 233 9.67 -33.01 -15.23
N MET A 234 8.33 -33.00 -15.27
CA MET A 234 7.50 -32.29 -14.30
C MET A 234 6.41 -33.20 -13.74
N ALA A 235 6.44 -33.41 -12.42
CA ALA A 235 5.41 -34.14 -11.69
C ALA A 235 4.57 -33.17 -10.83
N ASN A 236 3.24 -33.25 -10.93
CA ASN A 236 2.34 -32.43 -10.13
C ASN A 236 1.70 -33.30 -9.03
N CYS A 237 2.07 -33.07 -7.76
CA CYS A 237 1.54 -33.80 -6.63
C CYS A 237 0.68 -32.88 -5.76
N ASN A 238 -0.58 -33.27 -5.50
CA ASN A 238 -1.52 -32.50 -4.69
C ASN A 238 -1.47 -32.84 -3.20
N VAL A 239 -0.59 -33.75 -2.78
CA VAL A 239 -0.48 -34.20 -1.38
C VAL A 239 0.99 -34.30 -0.98
N VAL A 240 1.29 -33.95 0.28
CA VAL A 240 2.61 -34.14 0.87
C VAL A 240 2.62 -35.45 1.65
N ASN A 241 2.66 -36.55 0.92
CA ASN A 241 2.75 -37.91 1.45
C ASN A 241 3.80 -38.66 0.64
N PHE A 242 4.74 -39.34 1.31
CA PHE A 242 5.86 -40.02 0.67
C PHE A 242 5.41 -41.02 -0.41
N GLU A 243 4.46 -41.89 -0.09
CA GLU A 243 3.94 -42.91 -1.02
C GLU A 243 3.31 -42.27 -2.25
N ARG A 244 2.48 -41.24 -2.07
CA ARG A 244 1.85 -40.52 -3.19
C ARG A 244 2.84 -39.75 -4.04
N ILE A 245 3.84 -39.11 -3.42
CA ILE A 245 4.92 -38.42 -4.16
C ILE A 245 5.68 -39.44 -5.00
N CYS A 246 6.02 -40.59 -4.42
CA CYS A 246 6.64 -41.69 -5.12
C CYS A 246 5.76 -42.20 -6.29
N GLU A 247 4.47 -42.45 -6.07
CA GLU A 247 3.56 -42.87 -7.14
C GLU A 247 3.47 -41.83 -8.27
N THR A 248 3.39 -40.54 -7.93
CA THR A 248 3.35 -39.44 -8.92
C THR A 248 4.65 -39.39 -9.72
N ILE A 249 5.80 -39.57 -9.03
CA ILE A 249 7.11 -39.64 -9.67
C ILE A 249 7.16 -40.82 -10.65
N ARG A 250 6.65 -42.00 -10.28
CA ARG A 250 6.61 -43.17 -11.17
C ARG A 250 5.74 -42.95 -12.38
N GLN A 251 4.52 -42.45 -12.19
CA GLN A 251 3.60 -42.16 -13.29
C GLN A 251 4.25 -41.20 -14.28
N CYS A 252 4.92 -40.16 -13.77
CA CYS A 252 5.66 -39.23 -14.61
C CYS A 252 6.88 -39.89 -15.28
N GLU A 253 7.67 -40.71 -14.58
CA GLU A 253 8.77 -41.45 -15.21
C GLU A 253 8.30 -42.39 -16.33
N ASP A 254 7.14 -43.01 -16.18
CA ASP A 254 6.58 -43.90 -17.19
C ASP A 254 6.01 -43.11 -18.39
N GLU A 255 5.43 -41.92 -18.17
CA GLU A 255 5.00 -41.00 -19.24
C GLU A 255 6.18 -40.44 -20.05
N TYR A 256 7.31 -40.15 -19.40
CA TYR A 256 8.51 -39.63 -20.06
C TYR A 256 9.42 -40.74 -20.64
N LYS A 257 9.15 -42.03 -20.36
CA LYS A 257 9.83 -43.20 -20.96
C LYS A 257 9.25 -43.66 -22.31
N LEU A 258 8.39 -42.85 -22.93
CA LEU A 258 7.88 -43.06 -24.29
C LEU A 258 8.60 -42.23 -25.36
N ILE A 259 9.79 -41.70 -25.07
CA ILE A 259 10.70 -41.06 -26.04
C ILE A 259 12.05 -41.77 -26.01
#